data_AF-A0A356E276-F1
#
_entry.id   AF-A0A356E276-F1
#
_cell.length_a   1.000
_cell.length_b   1.000
_cell.length_c   1.000
_cell.angle_alpha   90.00
_cell.angle_beta   90.00
_cell.angle_gamma   90.00
#
_symmetry.space_group_name_H-M   'P 1'
#
loop_
_entity.id
_entity.type
_entity.pdbx_description
1 polymer ?
#
loop_
_entity_poly.entity_id
_entity_poly.type
_entity_poly.pdbx_seq_one_letter_code
_entity_poly.pdbx_strand_id
1 'polypeptide(L)'
;MKRFNIGFIGCGFAAHIHAQAYKKISGYEVRLYGACSADLKQTQQFVHANGFEKAFASVEELLRDPLVDIVDIIVPPSSHIPLVKQAMESGKHVICEKPLNGYFGSGNDDKNLMYDAVCQELEDLRLFLSHRKEKLFYAENYIYAPAVVKIKEMIEATGDKLLLLKGDEAHSGSHAAHAALWSANGGGCLIRQGCHPLSALLYLKQVEAKRRGEQIRVTSVLCDASRITAGLPCNERGSILSNPVDVEDWSEAILTFSDGTKAVITSGDMIVGGVRNKVEAYTSNACYEGRIAPNDSFLCYHTDASKLENVYMTEKVETKAGWQYVFLCEEEMRGYVGELEDFIKCVDTGREPESGFPLAYETMKVIYAAYASAGTEKRFFME
;
A
#
# COMPACT_ATOMS: atom_id res chain seq x y z
N MET A 1 7.51 16.21 -25.28
CA MET A 1 7.60 15.77 -23.86
C MET A 1 8.50 14.55 -23.84
N LYS A 2 9.27 14.32 -22.77
CA LYS A 2 10.04 13.07 -22.66
C LYS A 2 9.06 11.90 -22.53
N ARG A 3 9.40 10.77 -23.15
CA ARG A 3 8.56 9.58 -23.22
C ARG A 3 9.08 8.49 -22.30
N PHE A 4 8.17 7.78 -21.64
CA PHE A 4 8.47 6.57 -20.85
C PHE A 4 7.50 5.45 -21.21
N ASN A 5 8.04 4.27 -21.47
CA ASN A 5 7.30 3.07 -21.80
C ASN A 5 7.22 2.15 -20.57
N ILE A 6 6.00 1.90 -20.13
CA ILE A 6 5.73 1.11 -18.92
C ILE A 6 5.39 -0.33 -19.28
N GLY A 7 6.06 -1.27 -18.62
CA GLY A 7 5.79 -2.70 -18.67
C GLY A 7 5.13 -3.18 -17.37
N PHE A 8 3.97 -3.83 -17.45
CA PHE A 8 3.29 -4.35 -16.27
C PHE A 8 3.60 -5.83 -16.07
N ILE A 9 3.94 -6.21 -14.84
CA ILE A 9 3.94 -7.61 -14.40
C ILE A 9 2.77 -7.76 -13.43
N GLY A 10 1.72 -8.45 -13.87
CA GLY A 10 0.44 -8.54 -13.16
C GLY A 10 -0.68 -7.77 -13.86
N CYS A 11 -1.85 -8.40 -13.94
CA CYS A 11 -3.04 -7.87 -14.65
C CYS A 11 -4.30 -7.98 -13.77
N GLY A 12 -4.12 -7.85 -12.45
CA GLY A 12 -5.20 -7.93 -11.46
C GLY A 12 -5.93 -6.60 -11.25
N PHE A 13 -6.68 -6.50 -10.15
CA PHE A 13 -7.50 -5.32 -9.83
C PHE A 13 -6.67 -4.02 -9.73
N ALA A 14 -5.60 -4.01 -8.93
CA ALA A 14 -4.73 -2.84 -8.77
C ALA A 14 -4.08 -2.39 -10.10
N ALA A 15 -3.82 -3.33 -11.03
CA ALA A 15 -3.26 -3.02 -12.33
C ALA A 15 -4.21 -2.16 -13.18
N HIS A 16 -5.52 -2.30 -13.02
CA HIS A 16 -6.47 -1.40 -13.69
C HIS A 16 -6.39 0.02 -13.13
N ILE A 17 -6.24 0.17 -11.80
CA ILE A 17 -6.11 1.47 -11.14
C ILE A 17 -4.83 2.16 -11.61
N HIS A 18 -3.69 1.46 -11.62
CA HIS A 18 -2.43 1.99 -12.13
C HIS A 18 -2.56 2.41 -13.60
N ALA A 19 -3.17 1.58 -14.44
CA ALA A 19 -3.37 1.91 -15.85
C ALA A 19 -4.23 3.17 -16.06
N GLN A 20 -5.25 3.41 -15.23
CA GLN A 20 -6.03 4.66 -15.28
C GLN A 20 -5.24 5.85 -14.72
N ALA A 21 -4.47 5.65 -13.65
CA ALA A 21 -3.62 6.70 -13.07
C ALA A 21 -2.53 7.17 -14.05
N TYR A 22 -1.84 6.26 -14.76
CA TYR A 22 -0.87 6.63 -15.81
C TYR A 22 -1.46 7.52 -16.90
N LYS A 23 -2.72 7.30 -17.30
CA LYS A 23 -3.42 8.12 -18.31
C LYS A 23 -3.70 9.55 -17.85
N LYS A 24 -3.67 9.79 -16.55
CA LYS A 24 -3.89 11.11 -15.93
C LYS A 24 -2.60 11.88 -15.67
N ILE A 25 -1.44 11.25 -15.84
CA ILE A 25 -0.14 11.91 -15.64
C ILE A 25 0.02 13.03 -16.66
N SER A 26 0.35 14.21 -16.16
CA SER A 26 0.66 15.40 -16.96
C SER A 26 2.17 15.63 -17.00
N GLY A 27 2.65 16.42 -17.98
CA GLY A 27 4.08 16.78 -18.09
C GLY A 27 4.98 15.74 -18.77
N TYR A 28 4.58 14.47 -18.84
CA TYR A 28 5.30 13.39 -19.53
C TYR A 28 4.42 12.67 -20.56
N GLU A 29 5.05 12.08 -21.58
CA GLU A 29 4.36 11.15 -22.47
C GLU A 29 4.53 9.73 -21.92
N VAL A 30 3.52 9.22 -21.21
CA VAL A 30 3.57 7.87 -20.64
C VAL A 30 2.83 6.89 -21.54
N ARG A 31 3.55 5.85 -21.98
CA ARG A 31 3.03 4.82 -22.88
C ARG A 31 2.84 3.53 -22.09
N LEU A 32 1.60 3.06 -22.03
CA LEU A 32 1.28 1.71 -21.55
C LEU A 32 1.75 0.71 -22.63
N TYR A 33 3.02 0.32 -22.57
CA TYR A 33 3.68 -0.37 -23.69
C TYR A 33 3.31 -1.85 -23.74
N GLY A 34 3.44 -2.56 -22.61
CA GLY A 34 2.92 -3.91 -22.55
C GLY A 34 2.75 -4.47 -21.17
N ALA A 35 2.15 -5.66 -21.10
CA ALA A 35 1.88 -6.35 -19.85
C ALA A 35 2.10 -7.86 -20.00
N CYS A 36 2.40 -8.54 -18.90
CA CYS A 36 2.35 -9.99 -18.77
C CYS A 36 1.73 -10.41 -17.43
N SER A 37 1.10 -11.58 -17.42
CA SER A 37 0.72 -12.30 -16.21
C SER A 37 0.84 -13.82 -16.47
N ALA A 38 0.55 -14.63 -15.45
CA ALA A 38 0.55 -16.09 -15.60
C ALA A 38 -0.52 -16.60 -16.58
N ASP A 39 -1.61 -15.85 -16.79
CA ASP A 39 -2.68 -16.18 -17.74
C ASP A 39 -2.60 -15.24 -18.95
N LEU A 40 -2.13 -15.78 -20.08
CA LEU A 40 -2.00 -15.02 -21.33
C LEU A 40 -3.35 -14.50 -21.85
N LYS A 41 -4.45 -15.26 -21.66
CA LYS A 41 -5.78 -14.83 -22.09
C LYS A 41 -6.25 -13.64 -21.24
N GLN A 42 -6.05 -13.70 -19.93
CA GLN A 42 -6.32 -12.56 -19.05
C GLN A 42 -5.46 -11.36 -19.41
N THR A 43 -4.17 -11.58 -19.71
CA THR A 43 -3.24 -10.52 -20.15
C THR A 43 -3.75 -9.84 -21.40
N GLN A 44 -4.16 -10.59 -22.43
CA GLN A 44 -4.69 -10.03 -23.68
C GLN A 44 -5.95 -9.19 -23.44
N GLN A 45 -6.86 -9.65 -22.57
CA GLN A 45 -8.06 -8.89 -22.19
C GLN A 45 -7.69 -7.59 -21.47
N PHE A 46 -6.78 -7.65 -20.50
CA PHE A 46 -6.29 -6.50 -19.76
C PHE A 46 -5.63 -5.46 -20.67
N VAL A 47 -4.75 -5.92 -21.57
CA VAL A 47 -4.04 -5.07 -22.54
C VAL A 47 -5.04 -4.35 -23.44
N HIS A 48 -6.01 -5.07 -24.00
CA HIS A 48 -7.04 -4.48 -24.84
C HIS A 48 -7.90 -3.47 -24.07
N ALA A 49 -8.40 -3.85 -22.89
CA ALA A 49 -9.30 -3.01 -22.09
C ALA A 49 -8.65 -1.71 -21.62
N ASN A 50 -7.36 -1.73 -21.32
CA ASN A 50 -6.64 -0.57 -20.81
C ASN A 50 -5.87 0.22 -21.88
N GLY A 51 -5.82 -0.28 -23.13
CA GLY A 51 -5.14 0.40 -24.24
C GLY A 51 -3.62 0.22 -24.25
N PHE A 52 -3.13 -0.92 -23.76
CA PHE A 52 -1.73 -1.31 -23.93
C PHE A 52 -1.49 -1.81 -25.36
N GLU A 53 -0.23 -1.77 -25.80
CA GLU A 53 0.10 -2.15 -27.17
C GLU A 53 0.46 -3.62 -27.33
N LYS A 54 1.02 -4.23 -26.28
CA LYS A 54 1.60 -5.56 -26.36
C LYS A 54 1.23 -6.41 -25.14
N ALA A 55 0.74 -7.62 -25.40
CA ALA A 55 0.69 -8.69 -24.42
C ALA A 55 1.93 -9.57 -24.60
N PHE A 56 2.74 -9.69 -23.54
CA PHE A 56 3.91 -10.56 -23.52
C PHE A 56 3.52 -11.94 -22.96
N ALA A 57 4.15 -13.01 -23.45
CA ALA A 57 3.82 -14.36 -23.00
C ALA A 57 4.46 -14.70 -21.65
N SER A 58 5.51 -13.99 -21.25
CA SER A 58 6.18 -14.19 -19.97
C SER A 58 6.87 -12.93 -19.45
N VAL A 59 7.26 -12.97 -18.17
CA VAL A 59 8.08 -11.93 -17.52
C VAL A 59 9.39 -11.74 -18.27
N GLU A 60 10.06 -12.84 -18.65
CA GLU A 60 11.36 -12.80 -19.32
C GLU A 60 11.29 -12.11 -20.68
N GLU A 61 10.20 -12.32 -21.43
CA GLU A 61 9.99 -11.62 -22.71
C GLU A 61 9.81 -10.11 -22.51
N LEU A 62 9.05 -9.70 -21.50
CA LEU A 62 8.84 -8.29 -21.16
C LEU A 62 10.16 -7.64 -20.72
N LEU A 63 10.92 -8.28 -19.84
CA LEU A 63 12.17 -7.76 -19.31
C LEU A 63 13.29 -7.64 -20.37
N ARG A 64 13.30 -8.53 -21.37
CA ARG A 64 14.26 -8.47 -22.49
C ARG A 64 13.95 -7.39 -23.52
N ASP A 65 12.72 -6.87 -23.55
CA ASP A 65 12.34 -5.87 -24.54
C ASP A 65 13.04 -4.54 -24.22
N PRO A 66 13.95 -4.04 -25.09
CA PRO A 66 14.70 -2.81 -24.82
C PRO A 66 13.81 -1.57 -24.83
N LEU A 67 12.57 -1.67 -25.31
CA LEU A 67 11.62 -0.56 -25.30
C LEU A 67 10.94 -0.38 -23.94
N VAL A 68 10.98 -1.34 -23.01
CA VAL A 68 10.46 -1.14 -21.65
C VAL A 68 11.47 -0.33 -20.84
N ASP A 69 11.06 0.83 -20.30
CA ASP A 69 11.90 1.69 -19.47
C ASP A 69 11.71 1.38 -17.97
N ILE A 70 10.45 1.21 -17.59
CA ILE A 70 10.00 1.05 -16.20
C ILE A 70 9.09 -0.18 -16.12
N VAL A 71 9.33 -1.03 -15.12
CA VAL A 71 8.50 -2.19 -14.82
C VAL A 71 7.66 -1.90 -13.58
N ASP A 72 6.35 -2.06 -13.70
CA ASP A 72 5.38 -1.94 -12.62
C ASP A 72 4.94 -3.35 -12.18
N ILE A 73 5.32 -3.75 -10.96
CA ILE A 73 5.12 -5.09 -10.40
C ILE A 73 3.88 -5.07 -9.52
N ILE A 74 2.80 -5.67 -10.01
CA ILE A 74 1.44 -5.65 -9.44
C ILE A 74 0.94 -7.09 -9.27
N VAL A 75 1.71 -7.89 -8.54
CA VAL A 75 1.45 -9.32 -8.25
C VAL A 75 1.36 -9.55 -6.74
N PRO A 76 0.99 -10.76 -6.26
CA PRO A 76 1.03 -11.06 -4.84
C PRO A 76 2.44 -10.84 -4.22
N PRO A 77 2.53 -10.44 -2.94
CA PRO A 77 3.79 -10.08 -2.29
C PRO A 77 4.88 -11.15 -2.33
N SER A 78 4.49 -12.43 -2.34
CA SER A 78 5.43 -13.57 -2.42
C SER A 78 6.35 -13.55 -3.65
N SER A 79 5.99 -12.78 -4.69
CA SER A 79 6.75 -12.67 -5.93
C SER A 79 7.52 -11.35 -6.06
N HIS A 80 7.36 -10.39 -5.14
CA HIS A 80 7.90 -9.03 -5.28
C HIS A 80 9.43 -9.00 -5.35
N ILE A 81 10.13 -9.37 -4.27
CA ILE A 81 11.60 -9.29 -4.19
C ILE A 81 12.30 -10.05 -5.33
N PRO A 82 11.91 -11.29 -5.70
CA PRO A 82 12.49 -11.97 -6.84
C PRO A 82 12.30 -11.22 -8.16
N LEU A 83 11.13 -10.65 -8.42
CA LEU A 83 10.83 -9.92 -9.66
C LEU A 83 11.51 -8.55 -9.69
N VAL A 84 11.58 -7.85 -8.55
CA VAL A 84 12.35 -6.61 -8.40
C VAL A 84 13.80 -6.85 -8.82
N LYS A 85 14.43 -7.90 -8.28
CA LYS A 85 15.82 -8.24 -8.62
C LYS A 85 15.99 -8.53 -10.11
N GLN A 86 15.13 -9.39 -10.69
CA GLN A 86 15.18 -9.74 -12.12
C GLN A 86 15.00 -8.53 -13.05
N ALA A 87 14.05 -7.65 -12.74
CA ALA A 87 13.77 -6.47 -13.54
C ALA A 87 14.94 -5.47 -13.51
N MET A 88 15.50 -5.21 -12.33
CA MET A 88 16.65 -4.32 -12.18
C MET A 88 17.93 -4.91 -12.81
N GLU A 89 18.13 -6.23 -12.75
CA GLU A 89 19.21 -6.93 -13.47
C GLU A 89 19.09 -6.78 -14.99
N SER A 90 17.86 -6.66 -15.49
CA SER A 90 17.56 -6.39 -16.90
C SER A 90 17.66 -4.90 -17.26
N GLY A 91 18.17 -4.06 -16.34
CA GLY A 91 18.39 -2.64 -16.55
C GLY A 91 17.13 -1.78 -16.50
N LYS A 92 16.06 -2.26 -15.85
CA LYS A 92 14.77 -1.56 -15.76
C LYS A 92 14.66 -0.85 -14.41
N HIS A 93 14.07 0.35 -14.42
CA HIS A 93 13.54 0.94 -13.18
C HIS A 93 12.32 0.12 -12.73
N VAL A 94 12.08 0.05 -11.42
CA VAL A 94 11.04 -0.81 -10.86
C VAL A 94 10.12 -0.01 -9.94
N ILE A 95 8.83 -0.08 -10.21
CA ILE A 95 7.76 0.26 -9.26
C ILE A 95 7.25 -1.06 -8.71
N CYS A 96 7.20 -1.20 -7.40
CA CYS A 96 6.73 -2.40 -6.73
C CYS A 96 5.53 -2.06 -5.85
N GLU A 97 4.42 -2.76 -6.07
CA GLU A 97 3.28 -2.71 -5.16
C GLU A 97 3.67 -3.07 -3.74
N LYS A 98 2.85 -2.62 -2.80
CA LYS A 98 2.98 -2.92 -1.38
C LYS A 98 2.28 -4.24 -1.03
N PRO A 99 2.59 -4.84 0.13
CA PRO A 99 3.81 -4.65 0.93
C PRO A 99 5.06 -5.09 0.15
N LEU A 100 6.22 -4.44 0.35
CA LEU A 100 7.43 -4.72 -0.44
C LEU A 100 7.93 -6.17 -0.29
N ASN A 101 7.81 -6.74 0.90
CA ASN A 101 8.18 -8.12 1.18
C ASN A 101 7.31 -8.74 2.28
N GLY A 102 7.65 -9.96 2.69
CA GLY A 102 6.96 -10.67 3.76
C GLY A 102 7.59 -12.03 4.04
N TYR A 103 7.11 -12.71 5.07
CA TYR A 103 7.48 -14.06 5.44
C TYR A 103 6.48 -15.07 4.85
N PHE A 104 6.89 -15.81 3.83
CA PHE A 104 6.01 -16.72 3.08
C PHE A 104 6.11 -18.20 3.53
N GLY A 105 6.59 -18.44 4.75
CA GLY A 105 6.54 -19.75 5.42
C GLY A 105 5.16 -20.05 6.00
N SER A 106 5.11 -20.77 7.12
CA SER A 106 3.85 -21.08 7.81
C SER A 106 3.45 -19.93 8.73
N GLY A 107 2.16 -19.58 8.73
CA GLY A 107 1.61 -18.56 9.64
C GLY A 107 1.70 -18.93 11.13
N ASN A 108 2.04 -20.18 11.46
CA ASN A 108 2.25 -20.64 12.84
C ASN A 108 3.72 -20.65 13.26
N ASP A 109 4.65 -20.24 12.38
CA ASP A 109 6.07 -20.20 12.73
C ASP A 109 6.35 -19.12 13.79
N ASP A 110 7.50 -19.20 14.46
CA ASP A 110 7.88 -18.25 15.50
C ASP A 110 7.96 -16.82 14.93
N LYS A 111 7.24 -15.90 15.57
CA LYS A 111 7.09 -14.53 15.08
C LYS A 111 8.39 -13.71 15.14
N ASN A 112 9.30 -14.03 16.07
CA ASN A 112 10.62 -13.39 16.11
C ASN A 112 11.49 -13.90 14.95
N LEU A 113 11.43 -15.20 14.65
CA LEU A 113 12.12 -15.75 13.46
C LEU A 113 11.60 -15.13 12.16
N MET A 114 10.29 -14.87 12.07
CA MET A 114 9.71 -14.14 10.93
C MET A 114 10.28 -12.73 10.82
N TYR A 115 10.36 -11.99 11.94
CA TYR A 115 10.96 -10.66 11.98
C TYR A 115 12.41 -10.67 11.52
N ASP A 116 13.23 -11.58 12.03
CA ASP A 116 14.64 -11.69 11.66
C ASP A 116 14.80 -12.01 10.17
N ALA A 117 14.01 -12.94 9.63
CA ALA A 117 14.06 -13.31 8.21
C ALA A 117 13.68 -12.15 7.28
N VAL A 118 12.62 -11.41 7.63
CA VAL A 118 12.17 -10.24 6.87
C VAL A 118 13.22 -9.12 6.92
N CYS A 119 13.79 -8.85 8.09
CA CYS A 119 14.85 -7.85 8.24
C CYS A 119 16.10 -8.25 7.43
N GLN A 120 16.47 -9.53 7.44
CA GLN A 120 17.61 -10.01 6.66
C GLN A 120 17.38 -9.86 5.15
N GLU A 121 16.19 -10.21 4.63
CA GLU A 121 15.89 -10.03 3.21
C GLU A 121 15.91 -8.55 2.79
N LEU A 122 15.43 -7.66 3.66
CA LEU A 122 15.51 -6.21 3.46
C LEU A 122 16.98 -5.73 3.45
N GLU A 123 17.84 -6.22 4.33
CA GLU A 123 19.28 -5.92 4.29
C GLU A 123 19.95 -6.41 3.00
N ASP A 124 19.63 -7.63 2.57
CA ASP A 124 20.13 -8.18 1.31
C ASP A 124 19.67 -7.34 0.11
N LEU A 125 18.41 -6.89 0.12
CA LEU A 125 17.89 -5.99 -0.90
C LEU A 125 18.59 -4.63 -0.85
N ARG A 126 18.83 -4.06 0.34
CA ARG A 126 19.56 -2.79 0.50
C ARG A 126 20.96 -2.87 -0.13
N LEU A 127 21.69 -3.96 0.14
CA LEU A 127 23.00 -4.20 -0.47
C LEU A 127 22.90 -4.33 -1.99
N PHE A 128 21.93 -5.09 -2.48
CA PHE A 128 21.66 -5.24 -3.91
C PHE A 128 21.38 -3.91 -4.62
N LEU A 129 20.62 -3.00 -3.98
CA LEU A 129 20.28 -1.69 -4.53
C LEU A 129 21.47 -0.72 -4.52
N SER A 130 22.40 -0.84 -3.57
CA SER A 130 23.51 0.11 -3.38
C SER A 130 24.49 0.24 -4.54
N HIS A 131 24.47 -0.71 -5.48
CA HIS A 131 25.36 -0.77 -6.63
C HIS A 131 24.64 -0.56 -7.98
N ARG A 132 23.37 -0.09 -7.94
CA ARG A 132 22.53 0.03 -9.14
C ARG A 132 22.28 1.47 -9.53
N LYS A 133 22.16 1.69 -10.83
CA LYS A 133 21.71 2.96 -11.41
C LYS A 133 20.18 3.00 -11.53
N GLU A 134 19.57 1.82 -11.69
CA GLU A 134 18.13 1.65 -11.69
C GLU A 134 17.57 1.98 -10.31
N LYS A 135 16.35 2.52 -10.27
CA LYS A 135 15.68 2.93 -9.02
C LYS A 135 14.55 1.96 -8.71
N LEU A 136 14.38 1.67 -7.43
CA LEU A 136 13.22 0.99 -6.88
C LEU A 136 12.30 2.02 -6.23
N PHE A 137 11.03 1.99 -6.63
CA PHE A 137 9.95 2.81 -6.12
C PHE A 137 8.98 1.92 -5.34
N TYR A 138 8.65 2.32 -4.12
CA TYR A 138 7.70 1.61 -3.26
C TYR A 138 6.32 2.24 -3.44
N ALA A 139 5.38 1.52 -4.05
CA ALA A 139 4.05 2.06 -4.39
C ALA A 139 3.14 2.11 -3.16
N GLU A 140 3.46 3.02 -2.25
CA GLU A 140 2.60 3.42 -1.13
C GLU A 140 1.83 4.69 -1.49
N ASN A 141 0.64 4.47 -2.04
CA ASN A 141 -0.18 5.54 -2.58
C ASN A 141 -0.62 6.56 -1.51
N TYR A 142 -0.69 6.18 -0.23
CA TYR A 142 -1.07 7.11 0.85
C TYR A 142 -0.13 8.31 0.96
N ILE A 143 1.16 8.16 0.66
CA ILE A 143 2.15 9.25 0.75
C ILE A 143 1.79 10.42 -0.19
N TYR A 144 1.10 10.09 -1.27
CA TYR A 144 0.71 11.00 -2.34
C TYR A 144 -0.78 11.36 -2.31
N ALA A 145 -1.55 10.81 -1.39
CA ALA A 145 -2.95 11.17 -1.21
C ALA A 145 -3.04 12.67 -0.82
N PRO A 146 -3.91 13.48 -1.47
CA PRO A 146 -3.98 14.92 -1.22
C PRO A 146 -4.15 15.30 0.25
N ALA A 147 -4.88 14.47 1.03
CA ALA A 147 -5.02 14.64 2.46
C ALA A 147 -3.67 14.55 3.22
N VAL A 148 -2.86 13.53 2.93
CA VAL A 148 -1.55 13.32 3.57
C VAL A 148 -0.55 14.37 3.11
N VAL A 149 -0.55 14.72 1.82
CA VAL A 149 0.27 15.81 1.26
C VAL A 149 -0.05 17.13 1.96
N LYS A 150 -1.33 17.44 2.20
CA LYS A 150 -1.71 18.66 2.93
C LYS A 150 -1.26 18.63 4.39
N ILE A 151 -1.36 17.49 5.07
CA ILE A 151 -0.85 17.34 6.44
C ILE A 151 0.67 17.58 6.48
N LYS A 152 1.43 17.02 5.53
CA LYS A 152 2.87 17.27 5.37
C LYS A 152 3.15 18.78 5.27
N GLU A 153 2.50 19.48 4.34
CA GLU A 153 2.70 20.92 4.14
C GLU A 153 2.47 21.71 5.44
N MET A 154 1.44 21.36 6.22
CA MET A 154 1.14 22.00 7.50
C MET A 154 2.24 21.75 8.54
N ILE A 155 2.73 20.51 8.64
CA ILE A 155 3.84 20.15 9.55
C ILE A 155 5.12 20.90 9.16
N GLU A 156 5.45 20.99 7.87
CA GLU A 156 6.62 21.72 7.38
C GLU A 156 6.53 23.22 7.69
N ALA A 157 5.33 23.80 7.55
CA ALA A 157 5.08 25.20 7.85
C ALA A 157 5.18 25.52 9.35
N THR A 158 4.56 24.71 10.22
CA THR A 158 4.52 25.01 11.66
C THR A 158 5.75 24.55 12.41
N GLY A 159 6.35 23.41 12.01
CA GLY A 159 7.42 22.76 12.78
C GLY A 159 6.96 22.21 14.13
N ASP A 160 5.65 22.06 14.33
CA ASP A 160 5.07 21.50 15.54
C ASP A 160 5.51 20.05 15.74
N LYS A 161 5.58 19.64 17.01
CA LYS A 161 5.83 18.24 17.38
C LYS A 161 4.56 17.40 17.24
N LEU A 162 4.65 16.26 16.55
CA LEU A 162 3.54 15.30 16.45
C LEU A 162 3.49 14.48 17.73
N LEU A 163 2.46 14.70 18.54
CA LEU A 163 2.29 14.04 19.85
C LEU A 163 1.66 12.66 19.71
N LEU A 164 0.63 12.58 18.86
CA LEU A 164 -0.09 11.37 18.54
C LEU A 164 -0.42 11.34 17.06
N LEU A 165 -0.17 10.20 16.44
CA LEU A 165 -0.59 9.86 15.09
C LEU A 165 -1.57 8.69 15.16
N LYS A 166 -2.59 8.70 14.31
CA LYS A 166 -3.48 7.54 14.16
C LYS A 166 -3.72 7.26 12.69
N GLY A 167 -3.81 5.98 12.34
CA GLY A 167 -4.11 5.56 10.99
C GLY A 167 -5.01 4.35 10.98
N ASP A 168 -5.89 4.28 9.99
CA ASP A 168 -6.92 3.25 9.87
C ASP A 168 -6.99 2.82 8.41
N GLU A 169 -6.91 1.50 8.19
CA GLU A 169 -7.34 0.89 6.92
C GLU A 169 -8.22 -0.32 7.18
N ALA A 170 -9.49 -0.22 6.78
CA ALA A 170 -10.42 -1.31 6.93
C ALA A 170 -11.45 -1.38 5.80
N HIS A 171 -11.93 -2.58 5.52
CA HIS A 171 -13.04 -2.85 4.60
C HIS A 171 -13.66 -4.22 4.88
N SER A 172 -14.73 -4.60 4.19
CA SER A 172 -15.49 -5.82 4.45
C SER A 172 -14.86 -7.12 3.90
N GLY A 173 -13.53 -7.12 3.66
CA GLY A 173 -12.77 -8.27 3.20
C GLY A 173 -12.37 -8.24 1.72
N SER A 174 -11.34 -9.01 1.36
CA SER A 174 -10.86 -9.15 -0.02
C SER A 174 -11.73 -10.07 -0.87
N HIS A 175 -11.82 -9.81 -2.17
CA HIS A 175 -12.43 -10.74 -3.13
C HIS A 175 -11.47 -11.85 -3.59
N ALA A 176 -10.17 -11.69 -3.33
CA ALA A 176 -9.16 -12.62 -3.78
C ALA A 176 -8.94 -13.73 -2.75
N ALA A 177 -9.18 -14.99 -3.14
CA ALA A 177 -9.05 -16.13 -2.23
C ALA A 177 -7.66 -16.25 -1.58
N HIS A 178 -6.60 -15.84 -2.29
CA HIS A 178 -5.25 -15.87 -1.75
C HIS A 178 -5.06 -14.90 -0.58
N ALA A 179 -5.88 -13.86 -0.42
CA ALA A 179 -5.80 -12.90 0.69
C ALA A 179 -5.99 -13.55 2.07
N ALA A 180 -6.64 -14.72 2.11
CA ALA A 180 -6.86 -15.47 3.33
C ALA A 180 -5.69 -16.39 3.73
N LEU A 181 -4.63 -16.43 2.91
CA LEU A 181 -3.49 -17.35 3.03
C LEU A 181 -2.21 -16.60 3.40
N TRP A 182 -1.55 -17.04 4.47
CA TRP A 182 -0.28 -16.50 4.93
C TRP A 182 0.81 -16.67 3.86
N SER A 183 0.91 -17.87 3.29
CA SER A 183 1.92 -18.20 2.27
C SER A 183 1.86 -17.33 1.01
N ALA A 184 0.74 -16.63 0.77
CA ALA A 184 0.58 -15.71 -0.36
C ALA A 184 0.92 -14.25 -0.01
N ASN A 185 0.64 -13.79 1.22
CA ASN A 185 0.70 -12.37 1.58
C ASN A 185 1.67 -12.04 2.70
N GLY A 186 2.18 -13.03 3.43
CA GLY A 186 3.03 -12.85 4.61
C GLY A 186 2.27 -12.56 5.91
N GLY A 187 0.94 -12.56 5.87
CA GLY A 187 0.06 -12.23 6.98
C GLY A 187 -1.34 -11.80 6.51
N GLY A 188 -2.18 -11.36 7.45
CA GLY A 188 -3.55 -10.93 7.21
C GLY A 188 -3.72 -9.43 7.03
N CYS A 189 -4.73 -8.86 7.68
CA CYS A 189 -5.02 -7.43 7.58
C CYS A 189 -3.86 -6.54 8.07
N LEU A 190 -3.06 -6.97 9.06
CA LEU A 190 -1.99 -6.13 9.61
C LEU A 190 -0.96 -5.75 8.54
N ILE A 191 -0.51 -6.73 7.76
CA ILE A 191 0.42 -6.48 6.65
C ILE A 191 -0.29 -5.98 5.39
N ARG A 192 -1.48 -6.50 5.05
CA ARG A 192 -2.16 -6.16 3.79
C ARG A 192 -2.74 -4.75 3.77
N GLN A 193 -3.32 -4.34 4.89
CA GLN A 193 -4.01 -3.07 5.08
C GLN A 193 -3.20 -2.16 5.98
N GLY A 194 -2.76 -2.66 7.15
CA GLY A 194 -2.06 -1.86 8.16
C GLY A 194 -0.73 -1.25 7.69
N CYS A 195 -0.08 -1.81 6.64
CA CYS A 195 1.12 -1.23 6.05
C CYS A 195 0.89 0.18 5.48
N HIS A 196 -0.32 0.47 4.98
CA HIS A 196 -0.67 1.77 4.40
C HIS A 196 -0.68 2.92 5.42
N PRO A 197 -1.57 2.90 6.44
CA PRO A 197 -1.55 3.92 7.46
C PRO A 197 -0.19 3.96 8.16
N LEU A 198 0.44 2.81 8.41
CA LEU A 198 1.78 2.77 9.01
C LEU A 198 2.80 3.58 8.21
N SER A 199 2.91 3.33 6.90
CA SER A 199 3.84 4.06 6.03
C SER A 199 3.54 5.56 6.05
N ALA A 200 2.27 5.97 6.01
CA ALA A 200 1.89 7.38 6.13
C ALA A 200 2.31 8.00 7.46
N LEU A 201 2.10 7.30 8.58
CA LEU A 201 2.50 7.80 9.91
C LEU A 201 4.03 7.90 10.05
N LEU A 202 4.77 6.90 9.57
CA LEU A 202 6.23 6.92 9.55
C LEU A 202 6.76 8.08 8.69
N TYR A 203 6.19 8.27 7.50
CA TYR A 203 6.54 9.37 6.61
C TYR A 203 6.31 10.73 7.24
N LEU A 204 5.14 10.96 7.86
CA LEU A 204 4.86 12.23 8.55
C LEU A 204 5.82 12.48 9.72
N LYS A 205 6.24 11.42 10.43
CA LYS A 205 7.25 11.53 11.49
C LYS A 205 8.65 11.81 10.93
N GLN A 206 9.00 11.29 9.76
CA GLN A 206 10.24 11.63 9.04
C GLN A 206 10.23 13.10 8.58
N VAL A 207 9.09 13.61 8.11
CA VAL A 207 8.90 15.03 7.75
C VAL A 207 9.11 15.92 8.98
N GLU A 208 8.49 15.60 10.11
CA GLU A 208 8.72 16.31 11.39
C GLU A 208 10.21 16.28 11.76
N ALA A 209 10.82 15.09 11.78
CA ALA A 209 12.21 14.90 12.17
C ALA A 209 13.15 15.76 11.32
N LYS A 210 12.97 15.76 9.99
CA LYS A 210 13.70 16.60 9.05
C LYS A 210 13.48 18.09 9.33
N ARG A 211 12.24 18.52 9.54
CA ARG A 211 11.89 19.92 9.79
C ARG A 211 12.50 20.47 11.08
N ARG A 212 12.64 19.60 12.08
CA ARG A 212 13.15 19.93 13.42
C ARG A 212 14.64 19.66 13.59
N GLY A 213 15.29 19.00 12.61
CA GLY A 213 16.68 18.55 12.73
C GLY A 213 16.87 17.48 13.80
N GLU A 214 15.83 16.69 14.08
CA GLU A 214 15.83 15.60 15.06
C GLU A 214 16.03 14.25 14.36
N GLN A 215 16.52 13.25 15.09
CA GLN A 215 16.48 11.85 14.65
C GLN A 215 15.41 11.12 15.45
N ILE A 216 14.36 10.71 14.76
CA ILE A 216 13.23 10.01 15.38
C ILE A 216 13.09 8.63 14.76
N ARG A 217 13.08 7.59 15.60
CA ARG A 217 12.88 6.20 15.19
C ARG A 217 11.81 5.53 16.04
N VAL A 218 11.23 4.45 15.54
CA VAL A 218 10.39 3.56 16.37
C VAL A 218 11.30 2.80 17.33
N THR A 219 10.93 2.76 18.61
CA THR A 219 11.68 2.06 19.68
C THR A 219 10.95 0.84 20.19
N SER A 220 9.62 0.82 20.12
CA SER A 220 8.84 -0.35 20.49
C SER A 220 7.46 -0.36 19.87
N VAL A 221 6.91 -1.57 19.75
CA VAL A 221 5.57 -1.84 19.26
C VAL A 221 4.85 -2.73 20.27
N LEU A 222 3.57 -2.45 20.53
CA LEU A 222 2.65 -3.36 21.20
C LEU A 222 1.50 -3.66 20.25
N CYS A 223 1.19 -4.92 19.95
CA CYS A 223 0.19 -5.29 18.97
C CYS A 223 -0.73 -6.41 19.45
N ASP A 224 -1.99 -6.34 19.07
CA ASP A 224 -2.92 -7.48 19.02
C ASP A 224 -3.29 -7.74 17.55
N ALA A 225 -3.31 -9.02 17.15
CA ALA A 225 -3.64 -9.49 15.82
C ALA A 225 -4.46 -10.77 15.96
N SER A 226 -5.73 -10.72 15.57
CA SER A 226 -6.73 -11.70 15.94
C SER A 226 -7.69 -12.04 14.78
N ARG A 227 -8.33 -13.22 14.85
CA ARG A 227 -9.39 -13.64 13.93
C ARG A 227 -10.76 -13.45 14.58
N ILE A 228 -11.31 -12.25 14.51
CA ILE A 228 -12.59 -11.92 15.13
C ILE A 228 -13.74 -12.64 14.42
N THR A 229 -13.68 -12.81 13.10
CA THR A 229 -14.76 -13.49 12.36
C THR A 229 -14.81 -15.00 12.61
N ALA A 230 -13.81 -15.59 13.26
CA ALA A 230 -13.82 -17.00 13.65
C ALA A 230 -14.95 -17.31 14.65
N GLY A 231 -15.36 -16.32 15.45
CA GLY A 231 -16.49 -16.44 16.37
C GLY A 231 -17.87 -16.28 15.73
N LEU A 232 -17.95 -15.99 14.42
CA LEU A 232 -19.20 -15.67 13.73
C LEU A 232 -19.58 -16.76 12.70
N PRO A 233 -20.66 -17.53 12.92
CA PRO A 233 -21.13 -18.54 11.98
C PRO A 233 -21.39 -17.97 10.58
N CYS A 234 -21.16 -18.76 9.52
CA CYS A 234 -21.29 -18.30 8.13
C CYS A 234 -22.67 -17.70 7.80
N ASN A 235 -23.74 -18.21 8.40
CA ASN A 235 -25.12 -17.71 8.21
C ASN A 235 -25.37 -16.35 8.90
N GLU A 236 -24.48 -15.89 9.78
CA GLU A 236 -24.59 -14.63 10.52
C GLU A 236 -23.66 -13.53 9.97
N ARG A 237 -22.80 -13.84 9.00
CA ARG A 237 -21.80 -12.90 8.46
C ARG A 237 -22.39 -11.70 7.72
N GLY A 238 -23.64 -11.78 7.25
CA GLY A 238 -24.30 -10.68 6.55
C GLY A 238 -23.50 -10.22 5.32
N SER A 239 -22.97 -9.00 5.38
CA SER A 239 -22.16 -8.40 4.29
C SER A 239 -20.65 -8.53 4.48
N ILE A 240 -20.19 -9.20 5.53
CA ILE A 240 -18.77 -9.46 5.76
C ILE A 240 -18.30 -10.54 4.79
N LEU A 241 -17.40 -10.17 3.87
CA LEU A 241 -16.81 -11.05 2.87
C LEU A 241 -15.48 -11.66 3.33
N SER A 242 -14.92 -11.19 4.45
CA SER A 242 -13.71 -11.78 5.02
C SER A 242 -13.89 -13.25 5.35
N ASN A 243 -12.87 -14.02 5.01
CA ASN A 243 -12.83 -15.45 5.21
C ASN A 243 -11.38 -15.92 5.46
N PRO A 244 -10.78 -15.53 6.60
CA PRO A 244 -9.38 -15.87 6.90
C PRO A 244 -9.20 -17.38 7.10
N VAL A 245 -8.10 -17.95 6.60
CA VAL A 245 -7.77 -19.37 6.78
C VAL A 245 -6.69 -19.53 7.85
N ASP A 246 -5.52 -18.93 7.64
CA ASP A 246 -4.37 -19.00 8.54
C ASP A 246 -3.84 -17.60 8.95
N VAL A 247 -4.54 -16.55 8.57
CA VAL A 247 -4.21 -15.14 8.82
C VAL A 247 -5.17 -14.45 9.79
N GLU A 248 -4.77 -13.33 10.39
CA GLU A 248 -5.65 -12.44 11.15
C GLU A 248 -6.61 -11.65 10.24
N ASP A 249 -7.79 -11.28 10.76
CA ASP A 249 -8.74 -10.40 10.07
C ASP A 249 -8.92 -9.05 10.79
N TRP A 250 -8.37 -8.91 12.00
CA TRP A 250 -8.29 -7.67 12.77
C TRP A 250 -6.90 -7.49 13.38
N SER A 251 -6.44 -6.25 13.47
CA SER A 251 -5.27 -5.91 14.28
C SER A 251 -5.26 -4.45 14.73
N GLU A 252 -4.60 -4.21 15.86
CA GLU A 252 -4.27 -2.87 16.34
C GLU A 252 -2.86 -2.85 16.92
N ALA A 253 -2.04 -1.88 16.49
CA ALA A 253 -0.66 -1.72 16.96
C ALA A 253 -0.38 -0.32 17.48
N ILE A 254 0.28 -0.24 18.65
CA ILE A 254 0.70 0.99 19.32
C ILE A 254 2.23 1.09 19.25
N LEU A 255 2.71 2.08 18.49
CA LEU A 255 4.12 2.38 18.32
C LEU A 255 4.57 3.45 19.32
N THR A 256 5.82 3.34 19.76
CA THR A 256 6.50 4.37 20.56
C THR A 256 7.72 4.87 19.81
N PHE A 257 7.80 6.18 19.58
CA PHE A 257 8.96 6.81 18.99
C PHE A 257 10.03 7.15 20.03
N SER A 258 11.27 7.35 19.59
CA SER A 258 12.41 7.68 20.44
C SER A 258 12.28 9.01 21.20
N ASP A 259 11.41 9.90 20.72
CA ASP A 259 11.06 11.15 21.40
C ASP A 259 9.88 11.03 22.38
N GLY A 260 9.41 9.79 22.63
CA GLY A 260 8.33 9.46 23.55
C GLY A 260 6.92 9.59 22.96
N THR A 261 6.78 10.13 21.75
CA THR A 261 5.49 10.29 21.07
C THR A 261 4.94 8.94 20.57
N LYS A 262 3.67 8.92 20.15
CA LYS A 262 2.95 7.68 19.85
C LYS A 262 2.32 7.68 18.46
N ALA A 263 2.21 6.48 17.90
CA ALA A 263 1.34 6.22 16.75
C ALA A 263 0.45 5.01 17.05
N VAL A 264 -0.77 5.00 16.52
CA VAL A 264 -1.69 3.86 16.56
C VAL A 264 -2.13 3.53 15.15
N ILE A 265 -2.03 2.26 14.76
CA ILE A 265 -2.59 1.77 13.50
C ILE A 265 -3.66 0.73 13.80
N THR A 266 -4.78 0.82 13.11
CA THR A 266 -5.87 -0.15 13.17
C THR A 266 -6.10 -0.68 11.76
N SER A 267 -6.29 -1.99 11.63
CA SER A 267 -6.70 -2.58 10.36
C SER A 267 -7.70 -3.71 10.54
N GLY A 268 -8.58 -3.90 9.56
CA GLY A 268 -9.64 -4.88 9.66
C GLY A 268 -10.29 -5.25 8.32
N ASP A 269 -10.47 -6.56 8.11
CA ASP A 269 -11.14 -7.14 6.95
C ASP A 269 -12.65 -7.40 7.23
N MET A 270 -13.20 -7.07 8.40
CA MET A 270 -14.62 -7.30 8.74
C MET A 270 -15.47 -6.02 8.82
N ILE A 271 -14.91 -4.86 8.50
CA ILE A 271 -15.59 -3.57 8.68
C ILE A 271 -16.44 -3.25 7.45
N VAL A 272 -17.77 -3.21 7.64
CA VAL A 272 -18.74 -2.84 6.59
C VAL A 272 -18.92 -1.32 6.50
N GLY A 273 -19.47 -0.84 5.38
CA GLY A 273 -19.77 0.58 5.15
C GLY A 273 -18.84 1.26 4.15
N GLY A 274 -18.17 0.49 3.29
CA GLY A 274 -17.15 0.98 2.36
C GLY A 274 -15.73 0.91 2.91
N VAL A 275 -14.77 1.25 2.05
CA VAL A 275 -13.36 1.36 2.44
C VAL A 275 -13.16 2.54 3.39
N ARG A 276 -12.44 2.29 4.48
CA ARG A 276 -12.07 3.27 5.50
C ARG A 276 -10.55 3.43 5.52
N ASN A 277 -10.07 4.53 4.96
CA ASN A 277 -8.67 4.93 4.87
C ASN A 277 -8.52 6.31 5.53
N LYS A 278 -7.95 6.37 6.73
CA LYS A 278 -7.81 7.61 7.50
C LYS A 278 -6.39 7.78 8.03
N VAL A 279 -5.93 9.03 8.07
CA VAL A 279 -4.70 9.46 8.74
C VAL A 279 -5.02 10.67 9.61
N GLU A 280 -4.68 10.60 10.90
CA GLU A 280 -4.88 11.66 11.87
C GLU A 280 -3.54 12.05 12.50
N ALA A 281 -3.38 13.35 12.75
CA ALA A 281 -2.19 13.88 13.39
C ALA A 281 -2.54 14.98 14.40
N TYR A 282 -1.98 14.87 15.60
CA TYR A 282 -2.26 15.74 16.72
C TYR A 282 -0.97 16.40 17.23
N THR A 283 -0.98 17.73 17.33
CA THR A 283 0.11 18.53 17.90
C THR A 283 -0.39 19.32 19.12
N SER A 284 0.47 20.13 19.72
CA SER A 284 0.07 21.10 20.75
C SER A 284 -0.87 22.20 20.22
N ASN A 285 -0.86 22.46 18.91
CA ASN A 285 -1.51 23.62 18.30
C ASN A 285 -2.51 23.26 17.19
N ALA A 286 -2.59 21.99 16.78
CA ALA A 286 -3.43 21.56 15.66
C ALA A 286 -3.95 20.12 15.82
N CYS A 287 -5.09 19.89 15.17
CA CYS A 287 -5.65 18.57 14.89
C CYS A 287 -5.85 18.46 13.38
N TYR A 288 -5.29 17.41 12.78
CA TYR A 288 -5.45 17.13 11.36
C TYR A 288 -6.21 15.81 11.17
N GLU A 289 -7.26 15.85 10.36
CA GLU A 289 -8.04 14.67 9.97
C GLU A 289 -7.99 14.47 8.46
N GLY A 290 -7.05 13.66 8.00
CA GLY A 290 -6.94 13.26 6.61
C GLY A 290 -7.86 12.09 6.29
N ARG A 291 -8.95 12.36 5.56
CA ARG A 291 -9.89 11.35 5.06
C ARG A 291 -9.55 11.00 3.62
N ILE A 292 -8.93 9.85 3.41
CA ILE A 292 -8.62 9.34 2.07
C ILE A 292 -9.86 8.62 1.52
N ALA A 293 -10.43 7.70 2.32
CA ALA A 293 -11.68 6.98 2.02
C ALA A 293 -12.51 6.76 3.30
N PRO A 294 -13.85 6.93 3.26
CA PRO A 294 -14.54 7.77 2.29
C PRO A 294 -14.03 9.22 2.38
N ASN A 295 -13.92 9.91 1.25
CA ASN A 295 -13.80 11.36 1.26
C ASN A 295 -15.19 12.00 1.34
N ASP A 296 -15.28 13.23 1.83
CA ASP A 296 -16.52 14.00 1.96
C ASP A 296 -16.69 15.06 0.85
N SER A 297 -16.02 14.88 -0.28
CA SER A 297 -16.08 15.82 -1.41
C SER A 297 -17.45 15.80 -2.12
N PHE A 298 -18.16 14.68 -2.08
CA PHE A 298 -19.53 14.58 -2.60
C PHE A 298 -20.38 13.63 -1.75
N LEU A 299 -21.49 14.15 -1.25
CA LEU A 299 -22.47 13.42 -0.45
C LEU A 299 -23.81 13.41 -1.20
N CYS A 300 -24.38 12.24 -1.42
CA CYS A 300 -25.71 12.09 -2.01
C CYS A 300 -26.63 11.22 -1.17
N TYR A 301 -27.94 11.36 -1.38
CA TYR A 301 -28.95 10.46 -0.83
C TYR A 301 -29.81 9.89 -1.95
N HIS A 302 -29.96 8.57 -1.97
CA HIS A 302 -30.84 7.88 -2.92
C HIS A 302 -31.75 6.88 -2.21
N THR A 303 -33.04 6.86 -2.57
CA THR A 303 -34.01 5.94 -1.97
C THR A 303 -34.01 4.55 -2.61
N ASP A 304 -33.59 4.45 -3.88
CA ASP A 304 -33.67 3.22 -4.67
C ASP A 304 -32.32 2.92 -5.34
N ALA A 305 -31.60 1.93 -4.80
CA ALA A 305 -30.29 1.51 -5.30
C ALA A 305 -30.36 0.86 -6.69
N SER A 306 -31.50 0.29 -7.08
CA SER A 306 -31.64 -0.41 -8.38
C SER A 306 -31.46 0.55 -9.57
N LYS A 307 -31.77 1.84 -9.38
CA LYS A 307 -31.56 2.89 -10.39
C LYS A 307 -30.09 3.26 -10.58
N LEU A 308 -29.20 2.76 -9.73
CA LEU A 308 -27.79 3.11 -9.68
C LEU A 308 -26.87 1.91 -9.95
N GLU A 309 -27.39 0.77 -10.42
CA GLU A 309 -26.62 -0.46 -10.64
C GLU A 309 -25.36 -0.22 -11.48
N ASN A 310 -25.45 0.56 -12.54
CA ASN A 310 -24.35 0.87 -13.46
C ASN A 310 -23.51 2.11 -13.08
N VAL A 311 -23.82 2.76 -11.97
CA VAL A 311 -23.08 3.94 -11.50
C VAL A 311 -22.06 3.49 -10.45
N TYR A 312 -20.77 3.64 -10.74
CA TYR A 312 -19.73 3.45 -9.73
C TYR A 312 -19.86 4.53 -8.65
N MET A 313 -19.75 4.14 -7.37
CA MET A 313 -19.86 5.08 -6.24
C MET A 313 -18.53 5.19 -5.50
N THR A 314 -18.20 4.13 -4.76
CA THR A 314 -17.03 3.99 -3.92
C THR A 314 -16.76 2.50 -3.76
N GLU A 315 -15.49 2.12 -3.71
CA GLU A 315 -15.08 0.75 -3.48
C GLU A 315 -15.67 0.18 -2.16
N LYS A 316 -16.07 -1.10 -2.19
CA LYS A 316 -16.57 -1.89 -1.04
C LYS A 316 -17.82 -1.38 -0.34
N VAL A 317 -18.57 -0.45 -0.93
CA VAL A 317 -19.87 -0.05 -0.40
C VAL A 317 -20.91 -1.14 -0.68
N GLU A 318 -21.60 -1.59 0.36
CA GLU A 318 -22.56 -2.69 0.30
C GLU A 318 -23.92 -2.30 -0.32
N THR A 319 -24.27 -1.01 -0.29
CA THR A 319 -25.53 -0.48 -0.85
C THR A 319 -25.36 0.91 -1.45
N LYS A 320 -26.07 1.20 -2.55
CA LYS A 320 -26.11 2.54 -3.17
C LYS A 320 -27.30 3.39 -2.71
N ALA A 321 -28.12 2.87 -1.78
CA ALA A 321 -29.22 3.60 -1.17
C ALA A 321 -28.78 4.28 0.13
N GLY A 322 -29.61 5.20 0.62
CA GLY A 322 -29.30 6.02 1.79
C GLY A 322 -28.28 7.11 1.47
N TRP A 323 -27.67 7.65 2.52
CA TRP A 323 -26.58 8.61 2.41
C TRP A 323 -25.30 7.91 1.97
N GLN A 324 -24.65 8.44 0.93
CA GLN A 324 -23.47 7.86 0.31
C GLN A 324 -22.42 8.94 0.06
N TYR A 325 -21.19 8.67 0.50
CA TYR A 325 -20.00 9.42 0.11
C TYR A 325 -19.47 8.84 -1.20
N VAL A 326 -19.53 9.62 -2.28
CA VAL A 326 -19.18 9.17 -3.63
C VAL A 326 -17.80 9.69 -3.99
N PHE A 327 -16.93 8.81 -4.49
CA PHE A 327 -15.64 9.23 -5.01
C PHE A 327 -15.79 9.92 -6.36
N LEU A 328 -15.36 11.19 -6.41
CA LEU A 328 -15.33 11.95 -7.66
C LEU A 328 -14.13 11.57 -8.55
N CYS A 329 -12.95 11.37 -7.94
CA CYS A 329 -11.69 11.09 -8.63
C CYS A 329 -10.85 10.13 -7.78
N GLU A 330 -11.18 8.84 -7.79
CA GLU A 330 -10.60 7.86 -6.87
C GLU A 330 -9.09 7.70 -7.01
N GLU A 331 -8.57 7.62 -8.23
CA GLU A 331 -7.14 7.42 -8.46
C GLU A 331 -6.31 8.60 -7.96
N GLU A 332 -6.88 9.80 -7.98
CA GLU A 332 -6.21 11.02 -7.50
C GLU A 332 -6.36 11.16 -5.98
N MET A 333 -7.57 10.99 -5.46
CA MET A 333 -7.84 11.13 -4.02
C MET A 333 -7.14 10.07 -3.17
N ARG A 334 -6.90 8.88 -3.74
CA ARG A 334 -6.10 7.82 -3.10
C ARG A 334 -4.60 7.95 -3.34
N GLY A 335 -4.16 8.91 -4.17
CA GLY A 335 -2.75 9.24 -4.37
C GLY A 335 -2.03 8.55 -5.54
N TYR A 336 -2.65 7.60 -6.24
CA TYR A 336 -2.01 6.87 -7.35
C TYR A 336 -1.50 7.78 -8.47
N VAL A 337 -2.25 8.84 -8.82
CA VAL A 337 -1.80 9.78 -9.87
C VAL A 337 -0.54 10.52 -9.44
N GLY A 338 -0.53 11.07 -8.22
CA GLY A 338 0.61 11.79 -7.66
C GLY A 338 1.83 10.89 -7.45
N GLU A 339 1.59 9.65 -7.03
CA GLU A 339 2.61 8.62 -6.86
C GLU A 339 3.33 8.29 -8.16
N LEU A 340 2.59 7.87 -9.18
CA LEU A 340 3.19 7.46 -10.45
C LEU A 340 3.84 8.66 -11.14
N GLU A 341 3.26 9.85 -11.04
CA GLU A 341 3.89 11.07 -11.54
C GLU A 341 5.21 11.38 -10.81
N ASP A 342 5.28 11.21 -9.48
CA ASP A 342 6.50 11.37 -8.69
C ASP A 342 7.61 10.42 -9.15
N PHE A 343 7.25 9.15 -9.40
CA PHE A 343 8.19 8.12 -9.84
C PHE A 343 8.72 8.40 -11.25
N ILE A 344 7.86 8.79 -12.19
CA ILE A 344 8.30 9.22 -13.53
C ILE A 344 9.26 10.41 -13.45
N LYS A 345 8.94 11.42 -12.62
CA LYS A 345 9.84 12.56 -12.37
C LYS A 345 11.18 12.12 -11.77
N CYS A 346 11.19 11.13 -10.88
CA CYS A 346 12.42 10.58 -10.30
C CYS A 346 13.29 9.89 -11.33
N VAL A 347 12.69 9.12 -12.26
CA VAL A 347 13.43 8.50 -13.36
C VAL A 347 14.03 9.56 -14.28
N ASP A 348 13.27 10.62 -14.59
CA ASP A 348 13.77 11.70 -15.45
C ASP A 348 14.92 12.51 -14.83
N THR A 349 14.74 12.92 -13.56
CA THR A 349 15.61 13.89 -12.89
C THR A 349 16.73 13.25 -12.07
N GLY A 350 16.63 11.94 -11.78
CA GLY A 350 17.56 11.23 -10.91
C GLY A 350 17.35 11.45 -9.41
N ARG A 351 16.35 12.24 -8.99
CA ARG A 351 16.03 12.42 -7.57
C ARG A 351 15.52 11.14 -6.92
N GLU A 352 15.52 11.10 -5.60
CA GLU A 352 14.85 10.04 -4.83
C GLU A 352 13.34 10.31 -4.71
N PRO A 353 12.51 9.25 -4.71
CA PRO A 353 11.07 9.37 -4.47
C PRO A 353 10.76 9.70 -3.00
N GLU A 354 9.59 10.27 -2.76
CA GLU A 354 9.07 10.45 -1.39
C GLU A 354 8.74 9.08 -0.76
N SER A 355 8.14 8.18 -1.55
CA SER A 355 7.96 6.76 -1.19
C SER A 355 9.03 5.89 -1.88
N GLY A 356 10.14 5.69 -1.17
CA GLY A 356 11.27 4.87 -1.62
C GLY A 356 11.54 3.66 -0.73
N PHE A 357 12.59 2.92 -1.09
CA PHE A 357 13.05 1.77 -0.30
C PHE A 357 13.25 2.05 1.21
N PRO A 358 13.79 3.20 1.66
CA PRO A 358 13.92 3.47 3.10
C PRO A 358 12.58 3.46 3.86
N LEU A 359 11.50 3.98 3.25
CA LEU A 359 10.19 3.94 3.86
C LEU A 359 9.65 2.51 3.90
N ALA A 360 9.76 1.79 2.78
CA ALA A 360 9.36 0.39 2.70
C ALA A 360 10.07 -0.50 3.73
N TYR A 361 11.38 -0.29 3.90
CA TYR A 361 12.21 -0.97 4.88
C TYR A 361 11.66 -0.78 6.29
N GLU A 362 11.44 0.47 6.71
CA GLU A 362 10.96 0.78 8.05
C GLU A 362 9.52 0.26 8.26
N THR A 363 8.65 0.41 7.27
CA THR A 363 7.29 -0.13 7.31
C THR A 363 7.31 -1.63 7.56
N MET A 364 8.07 -2.39 6.76
CA MET A 364 8.10 -3.85 6.87
C MET A 364 8.76 -4.34 8.17
N LYS A 365 9.83 -3.67 8.60
CA LYS A 365 10.46 -3.91 9.90
C LYS A 365 9.47 -3.73 11.05
N VAL A 366 8.68 -2.64 11.02
CA VAL A 366 7.68 -2.36 12.06
C VAL A 366 6.48 -3.33 11.99
N ILE A 367 6.01 -3.72 10.81
CA ILE A 367 4.94 -4.72 10.66
C ILE A 367 5.35 -6.05 11.31
N TYR A 368 6.56 -6.54 11.05
CA TYR A 368 6.98 -7.80 11.66
C TYR A 368 7.35 -7.67 13.13
N ALA A 369 7.79 -6.50 13.60
CA ALA A 369 7.88 -6.22 15.03
C ALA A 369 6.50 -6.27 15.71
N ALA A 370 5.45 -5.83 15.01
CA ALA A 370 4.07 -5.95 15.47
C ALA A 370 3.62 -7.42 15.55
N TYR A 371 3.92 -8.25 14.54
CA TYR A 371 3.67 -9.69 14.63
C TYR A 371 4.45 -10.36 15.77
N ALA A 372 5.71 -10.00 15.99
CA ALA A 372 6.52 -10.49 17.11
C ALA A 372 5.91 -10.10 18.48
N SER A 373 5.40 -8.86 18.58
CA SER A 373 4.66 -8.41 19.75
C SER A 373 3.38 -9.21 19.97
N ALA A 374 2.56 -9.40 18.94
CA ALA A 374 1.31 -10.15 19.02
C ALA A 374 1.54 -11.62 19.41
N GLY A 375 2.57 -12.27 18.85
CA GLY A 375 2.89 -13.66 19.17
C GLY A 375 3.39 -13.89 20.60
N THR A 376 3.87 -12.85 21.28
CA THR A 376 4.36 -12.93 22.67
C THR A 376 3.45 -12.25 23.69
N GLU A 377 2.38 -11.59 23.22
CA GLU A 377 1.48 -10.73 24.02
C GLU A 377 2.24 -9.67 24.84
N LYS A 378 3.40 -9.23 24.35
CA LYS A 378 4.30 -8.31 25.05
C LYS A 378 4.78 -7.23 24.10
N ARG A 379 5.19 -6.10 24.67
CA ARG A 379 5.86 -5.03 23.92
C ARG A 379 7.15 -5.57 23.32
N PHE A 380 7.28 -5.48 22.01
CA PHE A 380 8.51 -5.76 21.28
C PHE A 380 9.37 -4.50 21.20
N PHE A 381 10.64 -4.59 21.61
CA PHE A 381 11.58 -3.47 21.55
C PHE A 381 12.46 -3.64 20.33
N MET A 382 12.55 -2.58 19.52
CA MET A 382 13.32 -2.56 18.28
C MET A 382 14.72 -2.01 18.58
N GLU A 383 15.74 -2.70 18.08
CA GLU A 383 17.14 -2.25 18.14
C GLU A 383 17.43 -1.08 17.19
#